data_AF-A0A921CPF6-F1
#
_entry.id   AF-A0A921CPF6-F1
#
_cell.length_a   1.000
_cell.length_b   1.000
_cell.length_c   1.000
_cell.angle_alpha   90.00
_cell.angle_beta   90.00
_cell.angle_gamma   90.00
#
_symmetry.space_group_name_H-M   'P 1'
#
loop_
_entity.id
_entity.type
_entity.pdbx_description
1 polymer ?
#
loop_
_entity_poly.entity_id
_entity_poly.type
_entity_poly.pdbx_seq_one_letter_code
_entity_poly.pdbx_strand_id
1 'polypeptide(L)' 'MILSLNEYKNKVLGCWMGKNIGGTLGAPFECKRGVYDIDFYIQDLGGEPLPNDDLDLQLVWLNVVEK' A
#
# COMPACT_ATOMS: atom_id res chain seq x y z
N MET A 1 -15.09 13.78 -15.79
CA MET A 1 -15.76 13.37 -14.54
C MET A 1 -15.28 14.32 -13.45
N ILE A 2 -16.18 15.00 -12.75
CA ILE A 2 -15.84 15.89 -11.63
C ILE A 2 -16.23 15.14 -10.35
N LEU A 3 -15.32 15.04 -9.38
CA LEU A 3 -15.55 14.37 -8.11
C LEU A 3 -15.91 15.39 -7.04
N SER A 4 -16.83 15.04 -6.15
CA SER A 4 -16.97 15.75 -4.87
C SER A 4 -15.73 15.56 -4.01
N LEU A 5 -15.49 16.48 -3.08
CA LEU A 5 -14.37 16.35 -2.14
C LEU A 5 -14.43 15.04 -1.35
N ASN A 6 -15.62 14.59 -0.97
CA ASN A 6 -15.81 13.34 -0.22
C ASN A 6 -15.45 12.12 -1.07
N GLU A 7 -15.89 12.08 -2.33
CA GLU A 7 -15.52 10.98 -3.25
C GLU A 7 -14.02 10.96 -3.52
N TYR A 8 -13.41 12.15 -3.70
CA TYR A 8 -11.97 12.26 -3.87
C TYR A 8 -11.22 11.72 -2.64
N LYS A 9 -11.59 12.17 -1.42
CA LYS A 9 -10.98 11.69 -0.17
C LYS A 9 -11.12 10.18 -0.01
N ASN A 10 -12.30 9.62 -0.27
CA ASN A 10 -12.53 8.18 -0.20
C ASN A 10 -11.64 7.41 -1.19
N LYS A 11 -11.47 7.91 -2.41
CA LYS A 11 -10.60 7.30 -3.41
C LYS A 11 -9.13 7.38 -3.01
N VAL A 12 -8.67 8.52 -2.51
CA VAL A 12 -7.28 8.69 -2.03
C VAL A 12 -7.00 7.76 -0.85
N LEU A 13 -7.93 7.64 0.10
CA LEU A 13 -7.80 6.70 1.22
C LEU A 13 -7.76 5.25 0.74
N GLY A 14 -8.59 4.90 -0.25
CA GLY A 14 -8.52 3.58 -0.90
C GLY A 14 -7.16 3.30 -1.53
N CYS A 15 -6.56 4.29 -2.20
CA CYS A 15 -5.21 4.15 -2.75
C CYS A 15 -4.15 3.96 -1.66
N TRP A 16 -4.25 4.70 -0.55
CA TRP A 16 -3.36 4.57 0.61
C TRP A 16 -3.41 3.15 1.20
N MET A 17 -4.61 2.66 1.49
CA MET A 17 -4.82 1.32 2.03
C MET A 17 -4.37 0.25 1.02
N GLY A 18 -4.71 0.40 -0.26
CA GLY A 18 -4.36 -0.55 -1.31
C GLY A 18 -2.85 -0.68 -1.50
N LYS A 19 -2.08 0.40 -1.35
CA LYS A 19 -0.62 0.36 -1.36
C LYS A 19 -0.06 -0.47 -0.21
N ASN A 20 -0.56 -0.23 1.00
CA ASN A 20 -0.10 -0.98 2.18
C ASN A 20 -0.45 -2.48 2.08
N ILE A 21 -1.66 -2.81 1.61
CA ILE A 21 -2.10 -4.18 1.32
C ILE A 21 -1.20 -4.83 0.27
N GLY A 22 -0.99 -4.15 -0.86
CA GLY A 22 -0.19 -4.66 -1.97
C GLY A 22 1.29 -4.85 -1.62
N GLY A 23 1.88 -3.90 -0.89
CA GLY A 23 3.26 -4.00 -0.41
C GLY A 23 3.44 -5.17 0.55
N THR A 24 2.51 -5.34 1.49
CA THR A 24 2.53 -6.49 2.42
C THR A 24 2.38 -7.82 1.68
N LEU A 25 1.47 -7.90 0.71
CA LEU A 25 1.26 -9.12 -0.09
C LEU A 25 2.46 -9.43 -0.99
N GLY A 26 3.08 -8.40 -1.57
CA GLY A 26 4.18 -8.53 -2.51
C GLY A 26 5.55 -8.79 -1.87
N ALA A 27 5.78 -8.31 -0.63
CA ALA A 27 7.09 -8.38 0.02
C ALA A 27 7.74 -9.78 0.04
N PRO A 28 7.02 -10.90 0.32
CA PRO A 28 7.62 -12.24 0.28
C PRO A 28 8.12 -12.67 -1.11
N PHE A 29 7.60 -12.06 -2.17
CA PHE A 29 7.91 -12.36 -3.58
C PHE A 29 8.87 -11.36 -4.21
N GLU A 30 9.30 -10.34 -3.46
CA GLU A 30 10.25 -9.37 -3.96
C GLU A 30 11.55 -10.06 -4.42
N CYS A 31 12.04 -9.65 -5.59
CA CYS A 31 13.20 -10.26 -6.26
C CYS A 31 13.04 -11.74 -6.66
N LYS A 32 11.85 -12.34 -6.54
CA LYS A 32 11.55 -13.71 -6.97
C LYS A 32 10.68 -13.67 -8.23
N ARG A 33 11.04 -14.48 -9.23
CA ARG A 33 10.27 -14.60 -10.47
C ARG A 33 9.39 -15.84 -10.40
N GLY A 34 8.12 -15.70 -10.78
CA GLY A 34 7.19 -16.82 -10.84
C GLY A 34 5.76 -16.37 -11.09
N VAL A 35 4.90 -17.34 -11.37
CA VAL A 35 3.45 -17.18 -11.29
C VAL A 35 3.03 -17.88 -10.00
N TYR A 36 2.41 -17.13 -9.10
CA TYR A 36 2.00 -17.62 -7.79
C TYR A 36 0.47 -17.65 -7.73
N ASP A 37 -0.07 -18.78 -7.31
CA ASP A 37 -1.48 -18.92 -6.98
C ASP A 37 -1.62 -18.74 -5.46
N ILE A 38 -2.22 -17.62 -5.05
CA ILE A 38 -2.33 -17.20 -3.65
C ILE A 38 -3.73 -16.69 -3.36
N ASP A 39 -4.30 -17.17 -2.26
CA ASP A 39 -5.63 -16.75 -1.80
C ASP A 39 -5.55 -15.55 -0.84
N PHE A 40 -4.45 -15.42 -0.09
CA PHE A 40 -4.25 -14.35 0.90
C PHE A 40 -2.76 -14.16 1.24
N TYR A 41 -2.45 -13.41 2.31
CA TYR A 41 -1.09 -13.31 2.84
C TYR A 41 -0.53 -14.68 3.21
N ILE A 42 0.70 -14.96 2.79
CA ILE A 42 1.37 -16.25 2.99
C ILE A 42 2.27 -16.28 4.23
N GLN A 43 2.53 -15.11 4.81
CA GLN A 43 3.30 -14.90 6.01
C GLN A 43 2.38 -14.59 7.20
N ASP A 44 2.80 -14.98 8.40
CA ASP A 44 2.17 -14.46 9.62
C ASP A 44 2.52 -12.98 9.78
N LEU A 45 1.49 -12.17 9.98
CA LEU A 45 1.59 -10.72 10.11
C LEU A 45 1.57 -10.26 11.58
N GLY A 46 1.20 -11.12 12.53
CA GLY A 46 1.09 -10.72 13.93
C GLY A 46 0.05 -9.60 14.19
N GLY A 47 -0.87 -9.38 13.25
CA GLY A 47 -1.92 -8.35 13.32
C GLY A 47 -1.59 -7.03 12.62
N GLU A 48 -0.36 -6.83 12.15
CA GLU A 48 0.08 -5.56 11.55
C GLU A 48 0.68 -5.77 10.15
N PRO A 49 0.56 -4.80 9.23
CA PRO A 49 1.16 -4.90 7.91
C PRO A 49 2.69 -4.83 7.96
N LEU A 50 3.34 -5.33 6.91
CA LEU A 50 4.80 -5.25 6.82
C LEU A 50 5.27 -3.82 6.49
N PRO A 51 6.42 -3.39 7.03
CA PRO A 51 7.04 -2.13 6.63
C PRO A 51 7.44 -2.18 5.14
N ASN A 52 7.26 -1.07 4.42
CA ASN A 52 7.61 -0.94 3.01
C ASN A 52 8.09 0.48 2.69
N ASP A 53 9.12 0.57 1.86
CA ASP A 53 9.71 1.82 1.39
C ASP A 53 8.73 2.64 0.53
N ASP A 54 7.84 1.96 -0.20
CA ASP A 54 6.77 2.57 -0.99
C ASP A 54 5.93 3.60 -0.19
N LEU A 55 5.51 3.24 1.03
CA LEU A 55 4.70 4.11 1.88
C LEU A 55 5.56 5.10 2.66
N ASP A 56 6.72 4.65 3.15
CA ASP A 56 7.64 5.50 3.91
C ASP A 56 8.11 6.70 3.06
N LEU A 57 8.45 6.46 1.80
CA LEU A 57 8.81 7.53 0.87
C LEU A 57 7.64 8.46 0.56
N GLN A 58 6.41 7.96 0.50
CA GLN A 58 5.22 8.81 0.33
C GLN A 58 5.00 9.73 1.54
N LEU A 59 5.20 9.23 2.76
CA LEU A 59 5.15 10.04 3.97
C LEU A 59 6.22 11.14 3.98
N VAL A 60 7.44 10.81 3.54
CA VAL A 60 8.52 11.80 3.40
C VAL A 60 8.09 12.90 2.41
N TRP A 61 7.55 12.54 1.25
CA TRP A 61 7.07 13.52 0.27
C TRP A 61 5.92 14.37 0.80
N LEU A 62 4.96 13.77 1.49
CA LEU A 62 3.86 14.50 2.11
C LEU A 62 4.38 15.55 3.09
N ASN A 63 5.30 15.16 3.99
CA ASN A 63 5.92 16.07 4.95
C ASN A 63 6.72 17.21 4.30
N VAL A 64 7.26 17.02 3.09
CA VAL A 64 7.91 18.10 2.34
C VAL A 64 6.87 19.06 1.75
N VAL A 65 5.76 18.55 1.21
CA VAL A 65 4.70 19.38 0.59
C VAL A 65 3.87 20.15 1.62
N GLU A 66 3.76 19.64 2.85
CA GLU A 66 3.06 20.32 3.95
C GLU A 66 3.85 21.49 4.58
N LYS A 67 5.10 21.70 4.16
CA LYS A 67 5.97 22.80 4.62
C LYS A 67 6.11 23.88 3.56
#